data_AF-A0A1G1SQD2-F1
#
_entry.id   AF-A0A1G1SQD2-F1
#
_cell.length_a   1.000
_cell.length_b   1.000
_cell.length_c   1.000
_cell.angle_alpha   90.00
_cell.angle_beta   90.00
_cell.angle_gamma   90.00
#
_symmetry.space_group_name_H-M   'P 1'
#
loop_
_entity.id
_entity.type
_entity.pdbx_description
1 polymer ?
#
loop_
_entity_poly.entity_id
_entity_poly.type
_entity_poly.pdbx_seq_one_letter_code
_entity_poly.pdbx_strand_id
1 'polypeptide(L)'
;MATLQDLAQQASQGVVQAAPRLALLRAQTALALVTFRVQSQGVAGPGYSTTPVPSFLFTSKAFNAGGRAYIKKNKLGTYKGFRDALGLPTAYVNLTFTGRMFRSLQASAAGVSGAVAQARIVASTQEDADKVGYNTKQRGDFLAPNAAERAEIAAVTQREVTRIINSYFQV
;
A
#
# COMPACT_ATOMS: atom_id res chain seq x y z
N MET A 1 -22.57 -22.03 -36.48
CA MET A 1 -22.46 -20.72 -35.78
C MET A 1 -22.65 -21.00 -34.30
N ALA A 2 -21.86 -20.38 -33.42
CA ALA A 2 -22.08 -20.49 -31.98
C ALA A 2 -23.39 -19.80 -31.60
N THR A 3 -24.17 -20.40 -30.70
CA THR A 3 -25.38 -19.76 -30.17
C THR A 3 -25.04 -18.69 -29.13
N LEU A 4 -25.98 -17.80 -28.81
CA LEU A 4 -25.79 -16.84 -27.72
C LEU A 4 -25.55 -17.52 -26.37
N GLN A 5 -26.15 -18.70 -26.15
CA GLN A 5 -25.90 -19.50 -24.94
C GLN A 5 -24.46 -20.02 -24.90
N ASP A 6 -23.92 -20.48 -26.03
CA ASP A 6 -22.53 -20.94 -26.12
C ASP A 6 -21.55 -19.78 -25.82
N LEU A 7 -21.81 -18.59 -26.39
CA LEU A 7 -20.98 -17.41 -26.15
C LEU A 7 -21.04 -16.94 -24.69
N ALA A 8 -22.22 -16.96 -24.06
CA ALA A 8 -22.38 -16.61 -22.65
C ALA A 8 -21.63 -17.60 -21.73
N GLN A 9 -21.67 -18.90 -22.05
CA GLN A 9 -20.96 -19.93 -21.28
C GLN A 9 -19.44 -19.79 -21.44
N GLN A 10 -18.96 -19.52 -22.66
CA GLN A 10 -17.54 -19.26 -22.93
C GLN A 10 -17.05 -18.00 -22.20
N ALA A 11 -17.81 -16.91 -22.23
CA ALA A 11 -17.47 -15.68 -21.51
C ALA A 11 -17.40 -15.91 -20.00
N SER A 12 -18.36 -16.66 -19.42
CA SER A 12 -18.35 -17.02 -18.00
C SER A 12 -17.10 -17.83 -17.62
N GLN A 13 -16.76 -18.84 -18.41
CA GLN A 13 -15.53 -19.62 -18.20
C GLN A 13 -14.27 -18.78 -18.35
N GLY A 14 -14.23 -17.86 -19.32
CA GLY A 14 -13.13 -16.92 -19.51
C GLY A 14 -12.91 -16.01 -18.30
N VAL A 15 -14.00 -15.51 -17.69
CA VAL A 15 -13.92 -14.72 -16.45
C VAL A 15 -13.39 -15.55 -15.28
N VAL A 16 -13.85 -16.79 -15.13
CA VAL A 16 -13.36 -17.71 -14.08
C VAL A 16 -11.86 -18.00 -14.25
N GLN A 17 -11.41 -18.27 -15.47
CA GLN A 17 -10.00 -18.50 -15.77
C GLN A 17 -9.14 -17.25 -15.52
N ALA A 18 -9.70 -16.06 -15.76
CA ALA A 18 -9.04 -14.79 -15.48
C ALA A 18 -9.07 -14.38 -14.00
N ALA A 19 -9.87 -15.04 -13.16
CA ALA A 19 -10.09 -14.63 -11.77
C ALA A 19 -8.80 -14.47 -10.95
N PRO A 20 -7.78 -15.36 -11.03
CA PRO A 20 -6.50 -15.17 -10.33
C PRO A 20 -5.77 -13.89 -10.77
N ARG A 21 -5.76 -13.60 -12.07
CA ARG A 21 -5.16 -12.38 -12.62
C ARG A 21 -5.92 -11.14 -12.16
N LEU A 22 -7.25 -11.18 -12.17
CA LEU A 22 -8.10 -10.09 -11.70
C LEU A 22 -7.91 -9.82 -10.20
N ALA A 23 -7.78 -10.87 -9.39
CA ALA A 23 -7.48 -10.74 -7.96
C ALA A 23 -6.11 -10.07 -7.72
N LEU A 24 -5.09 -10.47 -8.49
CA LEU A 24 -3.77 -9.84 -8.41
C LEU A 24 -3.82 -8.36 -8.82
N LEU A 25 -4.49 -8.05 -9.93
CA LEU A 25 -4.69 -6.67 -10.38
C LEU A 25 -5.37 -5.82 -9.30
N ARG A 26 -6.44 -6.34 -8.68
CA ARG A 26 -7.14 -5.67 -7.57
C ARG A 26 -6.20 -5.34 -6.42
N ALA A 27 -5.38 -6.31 -6.00
CA ALA A 27 -4.42 -6.11 -4.93
C ALA A 27 -3.32 -5.10 -5.30
N GLN A 28 -2.84 -5.09 -6.54
CA GLN A 28 -1.87 -4.11 -7.05
C GLN A 28 -2.47 -2.69 -7.07
N THR A 29 -3.68 -2.54 -7.60
CA THR A 29 -4.39 -1.25 -7.61
C THR A 29 -4.64 -0.76 -6.19
N ALA A 30 -5.08 -1.64 -5.29
CA ALA A 30 -5.28 -1.31 -3.89
C ALA A 30 -3.98 -0.82 -3.23
N LEU A 31 -2.89 -1.56 -3.41
CA LEU A 31 -1.59 -1.21 -2.85
C LEU A 31 -1.10 0.15 -3.37
N ALA A 32 -1.26 0.43 -4.67
CA ALA A 32 -0.84 1.70 -5.27
C ALA A 32 -1.64 2.89 -4.70
N LEU A 33 -2.97 2.77 -4.66
CA LEU A 33 -3.85 3.81 -4.12
C LEU A 33 -3.57 4.10 -2.65
N VAL A 34 -3.49 3.05 -1.83
CA VAL A 34 -3.25 3.18 -0.39
C VAL A 34 -1.86 3.73 -0.11
N THR A 35 -0.83 3.30 -0.84
CA THR A 35 0.52 3.84 -0.71
C THR A 35 0.53 5.34 -1.04
N PHE A 36 -0.12 5.74 -2.12
CA PHE A 36 -0.25 7.14 -2.49
C PHE A 36 -0.96 7.95 -1.39
N ARG A 37 -2.09 7.47 -0.86
CA ARG A 37 -2.80 8.13 0.23
C ARG A 37 -1.92 8.28 1.47
N VAL A 38 -1.27 7.20 1.92
CA VAL A 38 -0.44 7.26 3.13
C VAL A 38 0.74 8.22 2.93
N GLN A 39 1.30 8.30 1.72
CA GLN A 39 2.40 9.22 1.43
C GLN A 39 1.97 10.69 1.26
N SER A 40 0.76 10.94 0.78
CA SER A 40 0.24 12.29 0.48
C SER A 40 -0.61 12.90 1.59
N GLN A 41 -1.33 12.08 2.35
CA GLN A 41 -2.31 12.48 3.36
C GLN A 41 -1.97 11.95 4.75
N GLY A 42 -1.14 10.90 4.82
CA GLY A 42 -0.74 10.27 6.07
C GLY A 42 -1.68 9.18 6.58
N VAL A 43 -1.29 8.59 7.70
CA VAL A 43 -2.12 7.68 8.48
C VAL A 43 -2.87 8.45 9.56
N ALA A 44 -4.07 7.97 9.89
CA ALA A 44 -4.87 8.52 10.97
C ALA A 44 -4.14 8.42 12.33
N GLY A 45 -4.57 9.28 13.26
CA GLY A 45 -4.07 9.33 14.63
C GLY A 45 -3.07 10.46 14.90
N PRO A 46 -2.43 10.47 16.07
CA PRO A 46 -1.59 11.57 16.50
C PRO A 46 -0.38 11.77 15.59
N GLY A 47 0.02 13.03 15.42
CA GLY A 47 1.18 13.41 14.60
C GLY A 47 2.51 12.84 15.11
N TYR A 48 3.61 13.29 14.52
CA TYR A 48 4.93 12.94 15.04
C TYR A 48 5.14 13.51 16.44
N SER A 49 5.81 12.73 17.31
CA SER A 49 6.09 13.15 18.68
C SER A 49 6.84 14.48 18.73
N THR A 50 6.29 15.39 19.52
CA THR A 50 6.85 16.69 19.90
C THR A 50 7.48 16.66 21.29
N THR A 51 7.49 15.49 21.95
CA THR A 51 8.15 15.33 23.26
C THR A 51 9.67 15.37 23.08
N PRO A 52 10.38 16.28 23.77
CA PRO A 52 11.83 16.33 23.71
C PRO A 52 12.46 15.09 24.35
N VAL A 53 13.41 14.47 23.66
CA VAL A 53 14.22 13.36 24.15
C VAL A 53 15.70 13.65 23.89
N PRO A 54 16.65 13.01 24.59
CA PRO A 54 18.07 13.21 24.33
C PRO A 54 18.45 12.97 22.86
N SER A 55 19.11 13.95 22.24
CA SER A 55 19.39 13.92 20.80
C SER A 55 20.31 12.78 20.36
N PHE A 56 21.10 12.20 21.28
CA PHE A 56 21.95 11.07 20.98
C PHE A 56 21.16 9.83 20.51
N LEU A 57 19.86 9.73 20.85
CA LEU A 57 18.96 8.67 20.37
C LEU A 57 18.75 8.71 18.84
N PHE A 58 19.08 9.83 18.20
CA PHE A 58 18.95 10.01 16.76
C PHE A 58 20.27 9.81 15.99
N THR A 59 21.41 9.65 16.67
CA THR A 59 22.76 9.64 16.05
C THR A 59 22.90 8.61 14.94
N SER A 60 22.44 7.36 15.17
CA SER A 60 22.51 6.29 14.16
C SER A 60 21.45 6.41 13.04
N LYS A 61 20.54 7.38 13.14
CA LYS A 61 19.41 7.56 12.21
C LYS A 61 19.63 8.71 11.23
N ALA A 62 20.67 9.54 11.44
CA ALA A 62 20.92 10.73 10.63
C ALA A 62 21.66 10.39 9.33
N PHE A 63 20.95 10.40 8.20
CA PHE A 63 21.52 10.07 6.89
C PHE A 63 22.01 11.28 6.09
N ASN A 64 21.66 12.51 6.46
CA ASN A 64 22.13 13.73 5.78
C ASN A 64 22.76 14.75 6.74
N ALA A 65 23.32 15.82 6.18
CA ALA A 65 24.00 16.87 6.96
C ALA A 65 23.05 17.61 7.90
N GLY A 66 21.79 17.84 7.50
CA GLY A 66 20.79 18.53 8.30
C GLY A 66 20.45 17.77 9.59
N GLY A 67 20.22 16.45 9.49
CA GLY A 67 20.00 15.59 10.67
C GLY A 67 21.20 15.56 11.61
N ARG A 68 22.43 15.50 11.07
CA ARG A 68 23.66 15.55 11.88
C ARG A 68 23.82 16.89 12.58
N ALA A 69 23.54 18.00 11.89
CA ALA A 69 23.58 19.34 12.46
C ALA A 69 22.52 19.53 13.57
N TYR A 70 21.32 18.99 13.37
CA TYR A 70 20.25 19.00 14.38
C TYR A 70 20.68 18.31 15.67
N ILE A 71 21.33 17.15 15.58
CA ILE A 71 21.81 16.41 16.75
C ILE A 71 22.95 17.17 17.45
N LYS A 72 23.90 17.74 16.70
CA LYS A 72 25.02 18.51 17.26
C LYS A 72 24.56 19.79 17.96
N LYS A 73 23.54 20.47 17.42
CA LYS A 73 23.03 21.75 17.94
C LYS A 73 22.15 21.59 19.18
N ASN A 74 21.44 20.47 19.32
CA ASN A 74 20.43 20.29 20.35
C ASN A 74 20.84 19.19 21.34
N LYS A 75 20.84 19.48 22.65
CA LYS A 75 20.99 18.43 23.69
C LYS A 75 19.75 17.53 23.80
N LEU A 76 18.57 18.15 23.71
CA LEU A 76 17.26 17.49 23.62
C LEU A 76 16.60 17.88 22.29
N GLY A 77 16.02 16.91 21.60
CA GLY A 77 15.33 17.12 20.33
C GLY A 77 14.03 16.31 20.25
N THR A 78 13.11 16.76 19.41
CA THR A 78 11.86 16.03 19.12
C THR A 78 12.03 15.17 17.87
N TYR A 79 11.25 14.09 17.75
CA TYR A 79 11.26 13.28 16.54
C TYR A 79 10.71 14.06 15.33
N LYS A 80 9.69 14.91 15.53
CA LYS A 80 9.19 15.82 14.50
C LYS A 80 10.30 16.76 13.99
N GLY A 81 11.03 17.42 14.90
CA GLY A 81 12.11 18.35 14.53
C GLY A 81 13.28 17.64 13.85
N PHE A 82 13.61 16.42 14.27
CA PHE A 82 14.62 15.61 13.60
C PHE A 82 14.24 15.25 12.17
N ARG A 83 12.98 14.84 11.93
CA ARG A 83 12.46 14.60 10.58
C ARG A 83 12.49 15.84 9.71
N ASP A 84 12.12 16.98 10.28
CA ASP A 84 12.14 18.28 9.60
C ASP A 84 13.55 18.64 9.15
N ALA A 85 14.54 18.46 10.04
CA ALA A 85 15.96 18.66 9.73
C ALA A 85 16.50 17.69 8.67
N LEU A 86 15.86 16.53 8.50
CA LEU A 86 16.16 15.60 7.41
C LEU A 86 15.48 15.98 6.08
N GLY A 87 14.66 17.04 6.05
CA GLY A 87 13.87 17.44 4.88
C GLY A 87 12.67 16.52 4.61
N LEU A 88 12.19 15.79 5.62
CA LEU A 88 11.07 14.87 5.49
C LEU A 88 9.75 15.56 5.86
N PRO A 89 8.61 15.19 5.23
CA PRO A 89 7.30 15.70 5.61
C PRO A 89 6.99 15.47 7.10
N THR A 90 6.50 16.51 7.77
CA THR A 90 6.13 16.47 9.20
C THR A 90 4.70 16.89 9.52
N ALA A 91 3.94 17.34 8.51
CA ALA A 91 2.53 17.74 8.67
C ALA A 91 1.62 16.57 9.06
N TYR A 92 1.96 15.36 8.58
CA TYR A 92 1.22 14.13 8.82
C TYR A 92 2.20 12.94 8.91
N VAL A 93 1.75 11.84 9.50
CA VAL A 93 2.57 10.63 9.62
C VAL A 93 2.44 9.81 8.35
N ASN A 94 3.49 9.75 7.54
CA ASN A 94 3.43 9.13 6.22
C ASN A 94 4.08 7.73 6.14
N LEU A 95 4.52 7.21 7.30
CA LEU A 95 5.28 5.95 7.46
C LEU A 95 6.50 5.80 6.52
N THR A 96 6.93 6.91 5.91
CA THR A 96 7.97 6.95 4.89
C THR A 96 9.16 7.67 5.47
N PHE A 97 10.17 6.87 5.86
CA PHE A 97 11.48 7.38 6.24
C PHE A 97 12.46 7.24 5.08
N THR A 98 12.69 6.02 4.59
CA THR A 98 13.53 5.74 3.41
C THR A 98 12.74 5.28 2.17
N GLY A 99 11.42 5.09 2.33
CA GLY A 99 10.55 4.48 1.32
C GLY A 99 10.74 2.97 1.12
N ARG A 100 11.73 2.35 1.77
CA ARG A 100 12.06 0.92 1.59
C ARG A 100 10.88 -0.01 1.91
N MET A 101 10.16 0.26 3.00
CA MET A 101 9.00 -0.54 3.42
C MET A 101 7.92 -0.59 2.33
N PHE A 102 7.52 0.55 1.76
CA PHE A 102 6.50 0.58 0.71
C PHE A 102 7.00 -0.06 -0.59
N ARG A 103 8.29 0.13 -0.93
CA ARG A 103 8.89 -0.50 -2.12
C ARG A 103 8.99 -2.02 -2.01
N SER A 104 9.02 -2.59 -0.81
CA SER A 104 9.05 -4.03 -0.61
C SER A 104 7.68 -4.69 -0.57
N LEU A 105 6.60 -3.91 -0.50
CA LEU A 105 5.25 -4.44 -0.59
C LEU A 105 4.94 -4.88 -2.02
N GLN A 106 4.39 -6.07 -2.15
CA GLN A 106 3.96 -6.63 -3.43
C GLN A 106 2.67 -7.42 -3.26
N ALA A 107 1.84 -7.41 -4.29
CA ALA A 107 0.70 -8.31 -4.38
C ALA A 107 1.19 -9.71 -4.77
N SER A 108 0.71 -10.73 -4.07
CA SER A 108 1.01 -12.13 -4.30
C SER A 108 -0.29 -12.92 -4.36
N ALA A 109 -0.40 -13.86 -5.30
CA ALA A 109 -1.55 -14.75 -5.35
C ALA A 109 -1.63 -15.57 -4.05
N ALA A 110 -2.80 -15.60 -3.44
CA ALA A 110 -3.07 -16.36 -2.21
C ALA A 110 -3.80 -17.68 -2.48
N GLY A 111 -4.12 -17.95 -3.75
CA GLY A 111 -4.82 -19.15 -4.19
C GLY A 111 -6.28 -18.88 -4.57
N VAL A 112 -7.03 -19.97 -4.75
CA VAL A 112 -8.47 -19.96 -5.02
C VAL A 112 -9.16 -20.72 -3.90
N SER A 113 -10.17 -20.11 -3.29
CA SER A 113 -11.03 -20.73 -2.28
C SER A 113 -12.47 -20.74 -2.78
N GLY A 114 -12.97 -21.92 -3.15
CA GLY A 114 -14.25 -22.06 -3.84
C GLY A 114 -14.25 -21.30 -5.17
N ALA A 115 -15.24 -20.42 -5.37
CA ALA A 115 -15.33 -19.54 -6.55
C ALA A 115 -14.56 -18.22 -6.40
N VAL A 116 -13.78 -18.03 -5.32
CA VAL A 116 -13.11 -16.77 -5.01
C VAL A 116 -11.61 -16.92 -5.23
N ALA A 117 -11.08 -16.17 -6.20
CA ALA A 117 -9.64 -15.96 -6.33
C ALA A 117 -9.17 -14.90 -5.32
N GLN A 118 -8.08 -15.21 -4.60
CA GLN A 118 -7.56 -14.36 -3.53
C GLN A 118 -6.13 -13.90 -3.87
N ALA A 119 -5.83 -12.66 -3.48
CA ALA A 119 -4.49 -12.11 -3.50
C ALA A 119 -4.22 -11.42 -2.16
N ARG A 120 -2.96 -11.48 -1.73
CA ARG A 120 -2.48 -10.89 -0.48
C ARG A 120 -1.36 -9.90 -0.75
N ILE A 121 -1.27 -8.87 0.06
CA ILE A 121 -0.11 -7.97 0.07
C ILE A 121 0.92 -8.56 1.01
N VAL A 122 2.14 -8.77 0.52
CA VAL A 122 3.27 -9.32 1.30
C VAL A 122 4.47 -8.40 1.18
N ALA A 123 5.29 -8.33 2.21
CA ALA A 123 6.60 -7.68 2.14
C ALA A 123 7.65 -8.66 1.59
N SER A 124 8.64 -8.16 0.86
CA SER A 124 9.72 -8.98 0.31
C SER A 124 10.76 -9.42 1.35
N THR A 125 10.77 -8.81 2.53
CA THR A 125 11.68 -9.17 3.63
C THR A 125 10.94 -9.25 4.96
N GLN A 126 11.43 -10.10 5.88
CA GLN A 126 10.85 -10.21 7.23
C GLN A 126 10.94 -8.87 7.98
N GLU A 127 12.05 -8.15 7.84
CA GLU A 127 12.24 -6.83 8.46
C GLU A 127 11.13 -5.85 8.06
N ASP A 128 10.75 -5.82 6.77
CA ASP A 128 9.70 -4.93 6.30
C ASP A 128 8.30 -5.46 6.68
N ALA A 129 8.10 -6.77 6.75
CA ALA A 129 6.88 -7.36 7.29
C ALA A 129 6.68 -6.98 8.77
N ASP A 130 7.75 -7.01 9.56
CA ASP A 130 7.73 -6.63 10.98
C ASP A 130 7.43 -5.14 11.15
N LYS A 131 7.98 -4.27 10.28
CA LYS A 131 7.63 -2.84 10.26
C LYS A 131 6.16 -2.61 9.94
N VAL A 132 5.61 -3.33 8.96
CA VAL A 132 4.18 -3.26 8.64
C VAL A 132 3.37 -3.69 9.86
N GLY A 133 3.69 -4.84 10.45
CA GLY A 133 3.00 -5.33 11.65
C GLY A 133 3.09 -4.38 12.84
N TYR A 134 4.26 -3.79 13.09
CA TYR A 134 4.44 -2.77 14.12
C TYR A 134 3.56 -1.54 13.86
N ASN A 135 3.57 -1.02 12.63
CA ASN A 135 2.75 0.13 12.25
C ASN A 135 1.25 -0.18 12.34
N THR A 136 0.82 -1.39 11.94
CA THR A 136 -0.57 -1.83 12.06
C THR A 136 -1.03 -1.88 13.50
N LYS A 137 -0.19 -2.38 14.43
CA LYS A 137 -0.49 -2.37 15.87
C LYS A 137 -0.62 -0.96 16.44
N GLN A 138 0.18 -0.01 15.95
CA GLN A 138 0.22 1.37 16.46
C GLN A 138 -0.84 2.29 15.84
N ARG A 139 -1.24 2.03 14.59
CA ARG A 139 -2.03 2.96 13.75
C ARG A 139 -3.31 2.34 13.20
N GLY A 140 -3.58 1.08 13.50
CA GLY A 140 -4.62 0.30 12.83
C GLY A 140 -4.19 -0.16 11.44
N ASP A 141 -5.10 -0.83 10.73
CA ASP A 141 -4.84 -1.33 9.38
C ASP A 141 -4.80 -0.19 8.36
N PHE A 142 -3.62 0.42 8.23
CA PHE A 142 -3.37 1.53 7.29
C PHE A 142 -3.31 1.05 5.83
N LEU A 143 -3.17 -0.26 5.59
CA LEU A 143 -3.17 -0.87 4.26
C LEU A 143 -4.60 -1.17 3.75
N ALA A 144 -5.61 -1.11 4.63
CA ALA A 144 -7.00 -1.24 4.23
C ALA A 144 -7.43 -0.08 3.31
N PRO A 145 -8.00 -0.38 2.12
CA PRO A 145 -8.56 0.66 1.25
C PRO A 145 -9.78 1.34 1.89
N ASN A 146 -9.87 2.66 1.78
CA ASN A 146 -11.04 3.44 2.18
C ASN A 146 -12.19 3.31 1.17
N ALA A 147 -13.33 3.96 1.42
CA ALA A 147 -14.51 3.84 0.56
C ALA A 147 -14.27 4.30 -0.90
N ALA A 148 -13.56 5.42 -1.10
CA ALA A 148 -13.24 5.93 -2.43
C ALA A 148 -12.26 5.01 -3.16
N GLU A 149 -11.24 4.51 -2.46
CA GLU A 149 -10.26 3.56 -3.01
C GLU A 149 -10.94 2.24 -3.40
N ARG A 150 -11.88 1.74 -2.58
CA ARG A 150 -12.69 0.55 -2.92
C ARG A 150 -13.52 0.75 -4.18
N ALA A 151 -14.10 1.94 -4.36
CA ALA A 151 -14.85 2.26 -5.58
C ALA A 151 -13.94 2.25 -6.82
N GLU A 152 -12.74 2.83 -6.72
CA GLU A 152 -11.77 2.82 -7.83
C GLU A 152 -11.29 1.40 -8.16
N ILE A 153 -10.97 0.59 -7.15
CA ILE A 153 -10.59 -0.82 -7.33
C ILE A 153 -11.71 -1.59 -8.04
N ALA A 154 -12.96 -1.37 -7.63
CA ALA A 154 -14.12 -2.00 -8.26
C ALA A 154 -14.29 -1.54 -9.72
N ALA A 155 -14.13 -0.24 -10.01
CA ALA A 155 -14.22 0.32 -11.36
C ALA A 155 -13.13 -0.23 -12.29
N VAL A 156 -11.89 -0.38 -11.82
CA VAL A 156 -10.81 -1.01 -12.59
C VAL A 156 -11.12 -2.49 -12.86
N THR A 157 -11.59 -3.22 -11.85
CA THR A 157 -11.95 -4.64 -11.99
C THR A 157 -13.08 -4.82 -12.99
N GLN A 158 -14.12 -3.99 -12.91
CA GLN A 158 -15.28 -4.05 -13.79
C GLN A 158 -14.89 -3.80 -15.24
N ARG A 159 -14.02 -2.82 -15.50
CA ARG A 159 -13.48 -2.55 -16.84
C ARG A 159 -12.80 -3.79 -17.43
N GLU A 160 -11.97 -4.48 -16.65
CA GLU A 160 -11.29 -5.68 -17.12
C GLU A 160 -12.23 -6.87 -17.32
N VAL A 161 -13.20 -7.06 -16.44
CA VAL A 161 -14.24 -8.10 -16.62
C VAL A 161 -15.04 -7.84 -17.89
N THR A 162 -15.50 -6.60 -18.10
CA THR A 162 -16.22 -6.20 -19.30
C THR A 162 -15.37 -6.38 -20.56
N ARG A 163 -14.07 -6.07 -20.51
CA ARG A 163 -13.14 -6.32 -21.63
C ARG A 163 -13.05 -7.81 -21.98
N ILE A 164 -12.97 -8.68 -20.98
CA ILE A 164 -12.95 -10.15 -21.17
C ILE A 164 -14.27 -10.59 -21.81
N ILE A 165 -15.41 -10.18 -21.27
CA ILE A 165 -16.74 -10.52 -21.81
C ILE A 165 -16.83 -10.08 -23.27
N ASN A 166 -16.51 -8.82 -23.57
CA ASN A 166 -16.62 -8.27 -24.92
C ASN A 166 -15.75 -9.00 -25.96
N SER A 167 -14.60 -9.57 -25.56
CA SER A 167 -13.76 -10.34 -26.49
C SER A 167 -14.43 -11.61 -27.05
N TYR A 168 -15.50 -12.11 -26.42
CA TYR A 168 -16.29 -13.24 -26.91
C TYR A 168 -17.50 -12.83 -27.75
N PHE A 169 -17.91 -11.56 -27.71
CA PHE A 169 -19.08 -11.04 -28.44
C PHE A 169 -18.71 -10.17 -29.65
N GLN A 170 -17.42 -9.91 -29.88
CA GLN A 170 -16.93 -9.32 -31.12
C GLN A 170 -16.83 -10.41 -32.20
N VAL A 171 -17.96 -10.69 -32.85
CA VAL A 171 -18.07 -11.43 -34.11
C VAL A 171 -18.35 -10.44 -35.24
#